data_AF-A0A353E3T7-F1
#
_entry.id   AF-A0A353E3T7-F1
#
_cell.length_a   1.000
_cell.length_b   1.000
_cell.length_c   1.000
_cell.angle_alpha   90.00
_cell.angle_beta   90.00
_cell.angle_gamma   90.00
#
_symmetry.space_group_name_H-M   'P 1'
#
loop_
_entity.id
_entity.type
_entity.pdbx_description
1 polymer ?
#
loop_
_entity_poly.entity_id
_entity_poly.type
_entity_poly.pdbx_seq_one_letter_code
_entity_poly.pdbx_strand_id
1 'polypeptide(L)'
;MKLFDVYPLFDINIVKGKGCHVWDDKGQEYLDLYGGHAVISIGHCHPHYVEMLTKQLNNLGFYSNSVINKLQVELAERLGKASGYEDYQFFLINSGAEANENA
;
A
#
# COMPACT_ATOMS: atom_id res chain seq x y z
N MET A 1 -11.21 24.03 9.01
CA MET A 1 -12.05 22.84 9.24
C MET A 1 -11.36 21.99 10.30
N LYS A 2 -12.10 21.24 11.15
CA LYS A 2 -11.53 20.32 12.14
C LYS A 2 -11.67 18.88 11.63
N LEU A 3 -10.72 18.01 11.96
CA LEU A 3 -10.84 16.57 11.70
C LEU A 3 -11.86 15.96 12.68
N PHE A 4 -12.40 14.79 12.32
CA PHE A 4 -13.24 14.00 13.21
C PHE A 4 -12.35 13.00 13.97
N ASP A 5 -12.37 13.08 15.30
CA ASP A 5 -11.44 12.33 16.16
C ASP A 5 -11.87 10.87 16.30
N VAL A 6 -11.44 10.04 15.35
CA VAL A 6 -11.72 8.59 15.31
C VAL A 6 -10.66 7.74 16.01
N TYR A 7 -9.46 8.26 16.22
CA TYR A 7 -8.35 7.56 16.89
C TYR A 7 -7.72 8.43 17.98
N PRO A 8 -7.29 7.84 19.11
CA PRO A 8 -6.33 8.50 19.98
C PRO A 8 -4.98 8.60 19.26
N LEU A 9 -4.37 9.80 19.26
CA LEU A 9 -3.10 10.05 18.59
C LEU A 9 -1.95 10.05 19.60
N PHE A 10 -0.82 9.47 19.20
CA PHE A 10 0.46 9.76 19.85
C PHE A 10 0.93 11.15 19.43
N ASP A 11 1.54 11.91 20.35
CA ASP A 11 2.15 13.21 20.05
C ASP A 11 3.51 13.02 19.35
N ILE A 12 3.48 12.40 18.17
CA ILE A 12 4.65 12.07 17.33
C ILE A 12 4.28 12.37 15.88
N ASN A 13 4.97 13.34 15.28
CA ASN A 13 4.76 13.74 13.89
C ASN A 13 5.84 13.13 12.99
N ILE A 14 5.59 11.94 12.45
CA ILE A 14 6.52 11.25 11.55
C ILE A 14 6.56 11.94 10.18
N VAL A 15 7.75 12.36 9.75
CA VAL A 15 7.95 13.12 8.49
C VAL A 15 8.86 12.42 7.47
N LYS A 16 9.53 11.34 7.86
CA LYS A 16 10.43 10.57 6.97
C LYS A 16 10.40 9.10 7.35
N GLY A 17 10.52 8.22 6.35
CA GLY A 17 10.71 6.78 6.53
C GLY A 17 11.77 6.22 5.59
N LYS A 18 12.48 5.18 6.02
CA LYS A 18 13.45 4.42 5.21
C LYS A 18 13.67 3.03 5.82
N GLY A 19 13.40 1.97 5.06
CA GLY A 19 13.53 0.60 5.58
C GLY A 19 12.62 0.39 6.79
N CYS A 20 13.14 -0.13 7.90
CA CYS A 20 12.39 -0.29 9.15
C CYS A 20 12.47 0.93 10.09
N HIS A 21 12.91 2.10 9.62
CA HIS A 21 13.08 3.29 10.45
C HIS A 21 12.20 4.44 9.99
N VAL A 22 11.76 5.25 10.97
CA VAL A 22 11.04 6.50 10.75
C VAL A 22 11.65 7.63 11.58
N TRP A 23 11.47 8.87 11.14
CA TRP A 23 11.94 10.07 11.84
C TRP A 23 10.79 11.05 12.05
N ASP A 24 10.72 11.64 13.25
CA ASP A 24 9.80 12.73 13.53
C ASP A 24 10.32 14.10 13.04
N ASP A 25 9.49 15.13 13.18
CA ASP A 25 9.81 16.51 12.82
C ASP A 25 10.87 17.18 13.70
N LYS A 26 11.27 16.54 14.81
CA LYS A 26 12.38 16.94 15.68
C LYS A 26 13.68 16.21 15.32
N GLY A 27 13.64 15.30 14.33
CA GLY A 27 14.77 14.49 13.88
C GLY A 27 15.04 13.26 14.72
N GLN A 28 14.15 12.91 15.67
CA GLN A 28 14.26 11.68 16.45
C GLN A 28 13.96 10.48 15.57
N GLU A 29 14.84 9.48 15.61
CA GLU A 29 14.69 8.23 14.89
C GLU A 29 13.97 7.18 15.75
N TYR A 30 13.12 6.39 15.12
CA TYR A 30 12.41 5.27 15.72
C TYR A 30 12.57 4.03 14.86
N LEU A 31 12.81 2.88 15.51
CA LEU A 31 12.66 1.58 14.89
C LEU A 31 11.15 1.26 14.81
N ASP A 32 10.62 1.13 13.60
CA ASP A 32 9.23 0.82 13.35
C ASP A 32 9.00 -0.70 13.36
N LEU A 33 8.41 -1.17 14.47
CA LEU A 33 7.96 -2.55 14.65
C LEU A 33 6.45 -2.72 14.43
N TYR A 34 5.79 -1.71 13.86
CA TYR A 34 4.36 -1.65 13.64
C TYR A 34 3.98 -1.75 12.16
N GLY A 35 4.72 -1.08 11.28
CA GLY A 35 4.51 -1.12 9.83
C GLY A 35 3.15 -0.58 9.37
N GLY A 36 2.48 0.23 10.20
CA GLY A 36 1.20 0.85 9.89
C GLY A 36 0.06 -0.15 9.73
N HIS A 37 -0.25 -0.94 10.76
CA HIS A 37 -1.15 -2.10 10.67
C HIS A 37 -0.63 -3.15 9.65
N ALA A 38 0.67 -3.43 9.68
CA ALA A 38 1.34 -4.39 8.79
C ALA A 38 1.23 -4.08 7.28
N VAL A 39 0.94 -2.83 6.90
CA VAL A 39 0.79 -2.41 5.49
C VAL A 39 2.14 -2.39 4.77
N ILE A 40 3.18 -1.77 5.34
CA ILE A 40 4.44 -1.52 4.64
C ILE A 40 5.46 -2.65 4.84
N SER A 41 5.11 -3.87 4.44
CA SER A 41 5.91 -5.08 4.66
C SER A 41 7.31 -5.07 4.03
N ILE A 42 7.52 -4.27 2.98
CA ILE A 42 8.83 -4.12 2.30
C ILE A 42 9.71 -3.01 2.90
N GLY A 43 9.26 -2.37 3.98
CA GLY A 43 9.89 -1.21 4.58
C GLY A 43 9.57 0.11 3.87
N HIS A 44 9.71 1.20 4.61
CA HIS A 44 9.40 2.55 4.16
C HIS A 44 10.28 2.98 2.99
N CYS A 45 9.66 3.63 2.00
CA CYS A 45 10.34 4.23 0.85
C CYS A 45 11.31 3.28 0.12
N HIS A 46 10.94 2.00 -0.01
CA HIS A 46 11.76 1.02 -0.73
C HIS A 46 12.03 1.50 -2.17
N PRO A 47 13.30 1.58 -2.65
CA PRO A 47 13.63 2.24 -3.92
C PRO A 47 12.85 1.69 -5.12
N HIS A 48 12.73 0.37 -5.23
CA HIS A 48 11.99 -0.27 -6.32
C HIS A 48 10.49 0.09 -6.30
N TYR A 49 9.88 0.20 -5.12
CA TYR A 49 8.46 0.56 -4.99
C TYR A 49 8.22 2.01 -5.41
N VAL A 50 9.09 2.93 -4.96
CA VAL A 50 9.03 4.35 -5.33
C VAL A 50 9.22 4.54 -6.83
N GLU A 51 10.19 3.85 -7.44
CA GLU A 51 10.46 3.91 -8.88
C GLU A 51 9.24 3.44 -9.69
N MET A 52 8.71 2.26 -9.39
CA MET A 52 7.61 1.67 -10.15
C MET A 52 6.32 2.48 -10.02
N LEU A 53 6.00 2.98 -8.82
CA LEU A 53 4.86 3.88 -8.63
C LEU A 53 5.04 5.18 -9.39
N THR A 54 6.20 5.84 -9.28
CA THR A 54 6.46 7.12 -9.96
C THR A 54 6.35 6.96 -11.48
N LYS A 55 6.90 5.87 -12.03
CA LYS A 55 6.77 5.54 -13.44
C LYS A 55 5.31 5.38 -13.86
N GLN A 56 4.51 4.65 -13.08
CA GLN A 56 3.09 4.47 -13.41
C GLN A 56 2.31 5.78 -13.30
N LEU A 57 2.54 6.59 -12.27
CA LEU A 57 1.87 7.88 -12.08
C LEU A 57 2.17 8.86 -13.23
N ASN A 58 3.41 8.85 -13.75
CA ASN A 58 3.78 9.66 -14.91
C ASN A 58 3.15 9.18 -16.24
N ASN A 59 2.68 7.93 -16.30
CA ASN A 59 1.99 7.38 -17.47
C ASN A 59 0.47 7.52 -17.36
N LEU A 60 -0.11 7.03 -16.26
CA LEU A 60 -1.54 7.06 -15.97
C LEU A 60 -1.79 6.76 -14.47
N GLY A 61 -2.37 7.73 -13.77
CA GLY A 61 -2.68 7.60 -12.33
C GLY A 61 -3.98 6.84 -12.03
N PHE A 62 -5.02 7.00 -12.84
CA PHE A 62 -6.31 6.35 -12.63
C PHE A 62 -7.15 6.30 -13.91
N TYR A 63 -7.89 5.20 -14.07
CA TYR A 63 -9.04 5.10 -14.94
C TYR A 63 -10.02 4.05 -14.38
N SER A 64 -11.29 4.07 -14.78
CA SER A 64 -12.30 3.13 -14.28
C SER A 64 -12.10 1.69 -14.79
N ASN A 65 -12.80 0.74 -14.17
CA ASN A 65 -12.85 -0.67 -14.62
C ASN A 65 -13.64 -0.89 -15.92
N SER A 66 -14.08 0.17 -16.59
CA SER A 66 -14.83 0.08 -17.86
C SER A 66 -13.92 -0.03 -19.09
N VAL A 67 -12.60 -0.20 -18.92
CA VAL A 67 -11.62 -0.33 -20.01
C VAL A 67 -10.59 -1.41 -19.72
N ILE A 68 -9.80 -1.75 -20.73
CA ILE A 68 -8.72 -2.72 -20.62
C ILE A 68 -7.57 -2.13 -19.78
N ASN A 69 -7.28 -2.78 -18.65
CA ASN A 69 -6.10 -2.51 -17.84
C ASN A 69 -5.23 -3.77 -17.72
N LYS A 70 -4.15 -3.85 -18.51
CA LYS A 70 -3.27 -5.02 -18.53
C LYS A 70 -2.53 -5.28 -17.20
N LEU A 71 -2.40 -4.28 -16.33
CA LEU A 71 -1.78 -4.45 -15.01
C LEU A 71 -2.62 -5.37 -14.10
N GLN A 72 -3.95 -5.40 -14.28
CA GLN A 72 -4.82 -6.30 -13.53
C GLN A 72 -4.54 -7.76 -13.89
N VAL A 73 -4.30 -8.05 -15.18
CA VAL A 73 -3.95 -9.40 -15.66
C VAL A 73 -2.57 -9.80 -15.15
N GLU A 74 -1.57 -8.93 -15.26
CA GLU A 74 -0.21 -9.21 -14.75
C GLU A 74 -0.24 -9.51 -13.24
N LEU A 75 -1.00 -8.75 -12.46
CA LEU A 75 -1.16 -8.98 -11.03
C LEU A 75 -1.86 -10.31 -10.75
N ALA A 76 -2.95 -10.63 -11.47
CA ALA A 76 -3.67 -11.90 -11.32
C ALA A 76 -2.75 -13.10 -11.56
N GLU A 77 -1.97 -13.09 -12.65
CA GLU A 77 -1.04 -14.17 -12.98
C GLU A 77 0.06 -14.34 -11.92
N ARG A 78 0.64 -13.23 -11.44
CA ARG A 78 1.71 -13.26 -10.44
C ARG A 78 1.18 -13.72 -9.08
N LEU A 79 0.01 -13.23 -8.67
CA LEU A 79 -0.61 -13.57 -7.39
C LEU A 79 -1.10 -15.01 -7.38
N GLY A 80 -1.72 -15.47 -8.47
CA GLY A 80 -2.15 -16.88 -8.62
C GLY A 80 -0.98 -17.84 -8.42
N LYS A 81 0.16 -17.59 -9.09
CA LYS A 81 1.39 -18.39 -8.92
C LYS A 81 1.95 -18.30 -7.50
N ALA A 82 2.02 -17.10 -6.93
CA ALA A 82 2.59 -16.91 -5.59
C ALA A 82 1.74 -17.53 -4.47
N SER A 83 0.42 -17.62 -4.67
CA SER A 83 -0.54 -18.16 -3.70
C SER A 83 -0.92 -19.63 -3.95
N GLY A 84 -0.59 -20.18 -5.13
CA GLY A 84 -0.94 -21.56 -5.52
C GLY A 84 -2.36 -21.73 -6.07
N TYR A 85 -3.03 -20.64 -6.44
CA TYR A 85 -4.42 -20.61 -6.92
C TYR A 85 -4.50 -20.11 -8.37
N GLU A 86 -3.86 -20.82 -9.30
CA GLU A 86 -3.75 -20.41 -10.71
C GLU A 86 -5.07 -20.52 -11.49
N ASP A 87 -6.03 -21.30 -10.99
CA ASP A 87 -7.33 -21.60 -11.58
C ASP A 87 -8.49 -20.78 -10.99
N TYR A 88 -8.19 -19.82 -10.10
CA TYR A 88 -9.19 -19.00 -9.42
C TYR A 88 -9.48 -17.71 -10.19
N GLN A 89 -10.69 -17.17 -10.01
CA GLN A 89 -11.04 -15.83 -10.49
C GLN A 89 -10.63 -14.77 -9.45
N PHE A 90 -9.95 -13.72 -9.91
CA PHE A 90 -9.43 -12.67 -9.05
C PHE A 90 -10.29 -11.40 -9.13
N PHE A 91 -10.85 -10.98 -7.98
CA PHE A 91 -11.61 -9.74 -7.84
C PHE A 91 -10.80 -8.71 -7.04
N LEU A 92 -10.52 -7.54 -7.63
CA LEU A 92 -9.71 -6.48 -7.03
C LEU A 92 -10.56 -5.50 -6.23
N ILE A 93 -10.14 -5.25 -4.99
CA ILE A 93 -10.75 -4.31 -4.05
C ILE A 93 -9.68 -3.44 -3.37
N ASN A 94 -10.07 -2.48 -2.54
CA ASN A 94 -9.18 -1.47 -1.98
C ASN A 94 -8.84 -1.67 -0.50
N SER A 95 -9.64 -2.44 0.25
CA SER A 95 -9.45 -2.62 1.69
C SER A 95 -9.73 -4.05 2.16
N GLY A 96 -9.21 -4.39 3.34
CA GLY A 96 -9.50 -5.67 3.98
C GLY A 96 -10.99 -5.87 4.29
N ALA A 97 -11.72 -4.79 4.60
CA ALA A 97 -13.17 -4.86 4.81
C ALA A 97 -13.89 -5.19 3.49
N GLU A 98 -13.55 -4.52 2.39
CA GLU A 98 -14.11 -4.83 1.07
C GLU A 98 -13.82 -6.26 0.62
N ALA A 99 -12.62 -6.79 0.93
CA ALA A 99 -12.31 -8.19 0.67
C ALA A 99 -13.26 -9.14 1.42
N ASN A 100 -13.43 -8.93 2.73
CA ASN A 100 -14.26 -9.81 3.55
C ASN A 100 -15.75 -9.74 3.17
N GLU A 101 -16.27 -8.57 2.80
CA GLU A 101 -17.68 -8.42 2.39
C GLU A 101 -17.97 -9.05 1.01
N ASN A 102 -16.94 -9.38 0.23
CA ASN A 102 -17.08 -10.00 -1.11
C ASN A 102 -16.58 -11.46 -1.16
N ALA A 103 -16.13 -12.04 -0.04
CA ALA A 103 -15.64 -13.42 0.05
C ALA A 103 -16.80 -14.42 0.19
#